data_AF-A0A8H5VUR9-F1
#
_entry.id   AF-A0A8H5VUR9-F1
#
_cell.length_a   1.000
_cell.length_b   1.000
_cell.length_c   1.000
_cell.angle_alpha   90.00
_cell.angle_beta   90.00
_cell.angle_gamma   90.00
#
_symmetry.space_group_name_H-M   'P 1'
#
loop_
_entity.id
_entity.type
_entity.pdbx_description
1 polymer ?
#
loop_
_entity_poly.entity_id
_entity_poly.type
_entity_poly.pdbx_seq_one_letter_code
_entity_poly.pdbx_strand_id
1 'polypeptide(L)'
;MLQLDRETGLDIEIVRENAEVYGIRLLKLLPAELVQMIQEYSNSATFWRYIHVLSIARELSHLQSDATPPVASIPLCNVLSWTRGDCAAVLSSDCPPVVRLTLDQRGIRMIERLSKPSYHPRRSDKEAFVIAPAVCFQDVVADTQFHVLRLELPASLLGFHIWDTPNPPGIEDCDFYGRVTPSMQFKTTNLRSVTGLTFFFSFSKLYAIHAHTHARPYATKTFDRLPAKRKESIIRTKLAGDVYVGPCHLRQHRDIVLSQSSPELLIHNVADVGPATVFGTYPRKQQRDTLPPFNNRWPNMDPLLHLMFEHMYLSVAPLKDVTGIQVLEDENFECKGMIFDYSNGAQRALGDCRFGHYRVKTYLSPRRLCYCHVQSTPAIVRGFHVEIGGESDHAHSGDDWKCSEMEGNIEFWFSKEHSVIVCGLPLH
;
A
#
# COMPACT_ATOMS: atom_id res chain seq x y z
N MET A 1 9.07 38.59 9.46
CA MET A 1 9.33 37.23 8.95
C MET A 1 7.98 36.56 8.80
N LEU A 2 7.63 36.13 7.59
CA LEU A 2 6.28 35.65 7.26
C LEU A 2 6.03 34.24 7.82
N GLN A 3 4.81 33.96 8.27
CA GLN A 3 4.46 32.67 8.90
C GLN A 3 4.10 31.56 7.90
N LEU A 4 4.27 31.81 6.59
CA LEU A 4 3.88 30.94 5.46
C LEU A 4 4.45 29.51 5.50
N ASP A 5 5.52 29.28 6.26
CA ASP A 5 6.19 27.98 6.39
C ASP A 5 6.02 27.32 7.78
N ARG A 6 5.13 27.87 8.63
CA ARG A 6 4.59 27.12 9.77
C ARG A 6 3.39 26.28 9.30
N GLU A 7 3.23 25.10 9.90
CA GLU A 7 1.94 24.43 9.92
C GLU A 7 1.00 25.28 10.79
N THR A 8 0.26 26.19 10.16
CA THR A 8 -0.83 26.93 10.80
C THR A 8 -1.89 25.91 11.22
N GLY A 9 -2.23 25.91 12.52
CA GLY A 9 -3.29 25.06 13.05
C GLY A 9 -4.64 25.44 12.42
N LEU A 10 -5.58 24.49 12.44
CA LEU A 10 -6.94 24.66 11.91
C LEU A 10 -7.56 25.99 12.37
N ASP A 11 -7.81 26.93 11.45
CA ASP A 11 -8.53 28.17 11.75
C ASP A 11 -9.98 27.84 12.13
N ILE A 12 -10.23 27.80 13.43
CA ILE A 12 -11.52 27.46 14.03
C ILE A 12 -12.61 28.46 13.63
N GLU A 13 -12.28 29.71 13.32
CA GLU A 13 -13.27 30.69 12.88
C GLU A 13 -13.70 30.44 11.44
N ILE A 14 -12.78 30.08 10.52
CA ILE A 14 -13.17 29.60 9.18
C ILE A 14 -14.05 28.35 9.30
N VAL A 15 -13.75 27.43 10.22
CA VAL A 15 -14.62 26.26 10.48
C VAL A 15 -16.00 26.70 10.96
N ARG A 16 -16.09 27.64 11.91
CA ARG A 16 -17.36 28.14 12.47
C ARG A 16 -18.21 28.88 11.45
N GLU A 17 -17.58 29.71 10.61
CA GLU A 17 -18.22 30.41 9.50
C GLU A 17 -18.82 29.42 8.49
N ASN A 18 -18.04 28.43 8.06
CA ASN A 18 -18.37 27.59 6.91
C ASN A 18 -19.13 26.31 7.26
N ALA A 19 -19.07 25.84 8.52
CA ALA A 19 -19.83 24.67 8.98
C ALA A 19 -21.35 24.83 8.78
N GLU A 20 -21.87 26.04 8.93
CA GLU A 20 -23.29 26.34 8.73
C GLU A 20 -23.70 26.31 7.25
N VAL A 21 -22.85 26.83 6.36
CA VAL A 21 -23.02 26.78 4.89
C VAL A 21 -22.98 25.33 4.39
N TYR A 22 -22.10 24.50 4.95
CA TYR A 22 -21.99 23.07 4.64
C TYR A 22 -23.04 22.18 5.36
N GLY A 23 -23.98 22.77 6.12
CA GLY A 23 -25.04 22.05 6.83
C GLY A 23 -24.62 21.34 8.12
N ILE A 24 -23.34 21.37 8.50
CA ILE A 24 -22.77 20.71 9.69
C ILE A 24 -22.89 21.61 10.93
N ARG A 25 -24.09 22.18 11.17
CA ARG A 25 -24.31 23.26 12.14
C ARG A 25 -23.78 23.00 13.55
N LEU A 26 -23.81 21.74 14.02
CA LEU A 26 -23.28 21.37 15.34
C LEU A 26 -21.77 21.63 15.50
N LEU A 27 -20.99 21.51 14.42
CA LEU A 27 -19.54 21.69 14.43
C LEU A 27 -19.12 23.11 14.87
N LYS A 28 -19.97 24.11 14.58
CA LYS A 28 -19.82 25.52 14.99
C LYS A 28 -19.86 25.71 16.51
N LEU A 29 -20.58 24.82 17.22
CA LEU A 29 -20.85 24.91 18.66
C LEU A 29 -19.85 24.12 19.51
N LEU A 30 -18.94 23.36 18.89
CA LEU A 30 -17.99 22.52 19.62
C LEU A 30 -16.75 23.31 20.11
N PRO A 31 -16.16 22.90 21.25
CA PRO A 31 -14.80 23.28 21.64
C PRO A 31 -13.78 22.92 20.54
N ALA A 32 -12.70 23.70 20.45
CA ALA A 32 -11.70 23.57 19.39
C ALA A 32 -11.03 22.18 19.38
N GLU A 33 -10.89 21.58 20.56
CA GLU A 33 -10.34 20.26 20.81
C GLU A 33 -11.21 19.17 20.16
N LEU A 34 -12.53 19.27 20.29
CA LEU A 34 -13.47 18.33 19.64
C LEU A 34 -13.52 18.55 18.12
N VAL A 35 -13.43 19.80 17.66
CA VAL A 35 -13.31 20.11 16.22
C VAL A 35 -12.04 19.48 15.64
N GLN A 36 -10.91 19.58 16.34
CA GLN A 36 -9.64 18.94 15.96
C GLN A 36 -9.73 17.41 15.98
N MET A 37 -10.32 16.80 17.00
CA MET A 37 -10.54 15.34 17.03
C MET A 37 -11.41 14.85 15.86
N ILE A 38 -12.46 15.60 15.50
CA ILE A 38 -13.30 15.27 14.34
C ILE A 38 -12.51 15.48 13.04
N GLN A 39 -11.68 16.53 12.94
CA GLN A 39 -10.76 16.72 11.81
C GLN A 39 -9.78 15.55 11.67
N GLU A 40 -9.12 15.13 12.75
CA GLU A 40 -8.18 14.00 12.73
C GLU A 40 -8.87 12.71 12.27
N TYR A 41 -10.07 12.43 12.77
CA TYR A 41 -10.86 11.27 12.40
C TYR A 41 -11.35 11.30 10.93
N SER A 42 -11.68 12.48 10.41
CA SER A 42 -12.34 12.66 9.10
C SER A 42 -11.52 13.46 8.07
N ASN A 43 -10.19 13.54 8.22
CA ASN A 43 -9.28 14.43 7.48
C ASN A 43 -9.39 14.39 5.95
N SER A 44 -9.86 13.30 5.36
CA SER A 44 -10.10 13.15 3.92
C SER A 44 -11.35 13.87 3.40
N ALA A 45 -12.26 14.30 4.29
CA ALA A 45 -13.53 14.91 3.91
C ALA A 45 -13.31 16.25 3.15
N THR A 46 -14.13 16.48 2.12
CA THR A 46 -14.08 17.67 1.27
C THR A 46 -14.23 18.98 2.05
N PHE A 47 -14.97 18.96 3.16
CA PHE A 47 -15.08 20.10 4.07
C PHE A 47 -13.71 20.60 4.55
N TRP A 48 -12.87 19.73 5.11
CA TRP A 48 -11.55 20.14 5.60
C TRP A 48 -10.62 20.66 4.51
N ARG A 49 -10.69 20.06 3.31
CA ARG A 49 -9.96 20.55 2.13
C ARG A 49 -10.40 21.97 1.75
N TYR A 50 -11.71 22.26 1.81
CA TYR A 50 -12.24 23.60 1.60
C TYR A 50 -11.79 24.60 2.68
N ILE A 51 -11.80 24.22 3.96
CA ILE A 51 -11.28 25.04 5.07
C ILE A 51 -9.79 25.38 4.86
N HIS A 52 -8.96 24.44 4.39
CA HIS A 52 -7.54 24.72 4.13
C HIS A 52 -7.34 25.72 2.99
N VAL A 53 -8.14 25.62 1.92
CA VAL A 53 -8.11 26.59 0.80
C VAL A 53 -8.53 27.98 1.29
N LEU A 54 -9.57 28.09 2.12
CA LEU A 54 -9.99 29.36 2.71
C LEU A 54 -8.93 29.94 3.67
N SER A 55 -8.25 29.10 4.46
CA SER A 55 -7.16 29.53 5.35
C SER A 55 -6.01 30.13 4.56
N ILE A 56 -5.59 29.47 3.47
CA ILE A 56 -4.54 29.97 2.57
C ILE A 56 -5.01 31.27 1.88
N ALA A 57 -6.26 31.37 1.45
CA ALA A 57 -6.80 32.59 0.84
C ALA A 57 -6.88 33.78 1.82
N ARG A 58 -7.25 33.52 3.08
CA ARG A 58 -7.25 34.51 4.18
C ARG A 58 -5.82 34.96 4.49
N GLU A 59 -4.88 34.02 4.66
CA GLU A 59 -3.45 34.32 4.87
C GLU A 59 -2.89 35.20 3.74
N LEU A 60 -3.16 34.87 2.47
CA LEU A 60 -2.69 35.65 1.31
C LEU A 60 -3.34 37.04 1.22
N SER A 61 -4.64 37.17 1.51
CA SER A 61 -5.32 38.48 1.55
C SER A 61 -4.72 39.43 2.59
N HIS A 62 -4.22 38.91 3.72
CA HIS A 62 -3.51 39.72 4.71
C HIS A 62 -2.11 40.20 4.25
N LEU A 63 -1.55 39.65 3.17
CA LEU A 63 -0.31 40.12 2.56
C LEU A 63 -0.54 41.21 1.49
N GLN A 64 -1.79 41.57 1.22
CA GLN A 64 -2.18 42.54 0.18
C GLN A 64 -2.05 44.02 0.65
N SER A 65 -1.12 44.29 1.57
CA SER A 65 -0.92 45.59 2.21
C SER A 65 -0.20 46.58 1.28
N ASP A 66 -0.98 47.48 0.67
CA ASP A 66 -0.58 48.61 -0.18
C ASP A 66 0.26 48.27 -1.42
N ALA A 67 -0.38 48.44 -2.59
CA ALA A 67 0.07 48.05 -3.92
C ALA A 67 0.30 46.54 -4.09
N THR A 68 -0.57 45.86 -4.83
CA THR A 68 -0.35 44.48 -5.29
C THR A 68 0.99 44.38 -6.00
N PRO A 69 1.96 43.58 -5.50
CA PRO A 69 3.25 43.44 -6.14
C PRO A 69 3.06 42.83 -7.54
N PRO A 70 3.78 43.32 -8.56
CA PRO A 70 3.68 42.76 -9.90
C PRO A 70 4.10 41.29 -9.88
N VAL A 71 3.42 40.45 -10.66
CA VAL A 71 3.82 39.05 -10.85
C VAL A 71 5.20 39.05 -11.51
N ALA A 72 6.18 38.46 -10.84
CA ALA A 72 7.50 38.23 -11.43
C ALA A 72 7.50 36.85 -12.07
N SER A 73 7.24 36.82 -13.39
CA SER A 73 7.26 35.65 -14.26
C SER A 73 8.70 35.35 -14.71
N ILE A 74 9.23 34.20 -14.29
CA ILE A 74 10.64 33.82 -14.47
C ILE A 74 10.72 32.45 -15.14
N PRO A 75 11.46 32.25 -16.24
CA PRO A 75 11.70 30.92 -16.78
C PRO A 75 12.35 30.01 -15.73
N LEU A 76 11.71 28.88 -15.40
CA LEU A 76 12.16 27.97 -14.34
C LEU A 76 13.56 27.41 -14.62
N CYS A 77 13.90 27.28 -15.90
CA CYS A 77 15.22 26.94 -16.41
C CYS A 77 16.34 27.93 -16.00
N ASN A 78 16.03 29.14 -15.49
CA ASN A 78 16.98 30.13 -14.98
C ASN A 78 17.03 30.24 -13.44
N VAL A 79 16.09 29.60 -12.72
CA VAL A 79 16.04 29.63 -11.24
C VAL A 79 17.10 28.71 -10.65
N LEU A 80 18.02 29.28 -9.86
CA LEU A 80 19.03 28.55 -9.08
C LEU A 80 18.44 28.04 -7.75
N SER A 81 17.70 28.90 -7.04
CA SER A 81 16.97 28.51 -5.82
C SER A 81 15.85 29.49 -5.47
N TRP A 82 14.85 29.02 -4.74
CA TRP A 82 13.77 29.82 -4.14
C TRP A 82 13.11 29.04 -2.99
N THR A 83 12.73 29.72 -1.92
CA THR A 83 11.93 29.15 -0.81
C THR A 83 10.65 29.94 -0.63
N ARG A 84 9.56 29.26 -0.27
CA ARG A 84 8.28 29.91 0.07
C ARG A 84 8.47 30.84 1.27
N GLY A 85 8.04 32.09 1.10
CA GLY A 85 8.38 33.20 2.01
C GLY A 85 9.41 34.18 1.44
N ASP A 86 10.25 33.76 0.49
CA ASP A 86 11.22 34.64 -0.18
C ASP A 86 10.52 35.62 -1.13
N CYS A 87 11.04 36.85 -1.21
CA CYS A 87 10.49 37.91 -2.07
C CYS A 87 10.76 37.70 -3.57
N ALA A 88 11.82 36.97 -3.90
CA ALA A 88 12.28 36.74 -5.28
C ALA A 88 13.08 35.43 -5.36
N ALA A 89 13.12 34.81 -6.54
CA ALA A 89 13.98 33.67 -6.82
C ALA A 89 15.44 34.10 -7.09
N VAL A 90 16.41 33.33 -6.59
CA VAL A 90 17.82 33.48 -6.94
C VAL A 90 18.03 32.91 -8.35
N LEU A 91 18.59 33.71 -9.24
CA LEU A 91 18.83 33.34 -10.65
C LEU A 91 20.32 33.13 -10.92
N SER A 92 20.65 32.24 -11.85
CA SER A 92 22.02 32.10 -12.37
C SER A 92 22.00 31.59 -13.80
N SER A 93 22.90 32.12 -14.64
CA SER A 93 23.19 31.58 -15.98
C SER A 93 24.02 30.29 -15.92
N ASP A 94 24.83 30.12 -14.87
CA ASP A 94 25.51 28.87 -14.55
C ASP A 94 24.71 28.13 -13.45
N CYS A 95 23.88 27.19 -13.88
CA CYS A 95 23.02 26.39 -13.01
C CYS A 95 23.37 24.89 -13.16
N PRO A 96 23.47 24.14 -12.05
CA PRO A 96 23.54 22.69 -12.10
C PRO A 96 22.39 22.06 -12.92
N PRO A 97 22.63 20.92 -13.59
CA PRO A 97 21.80 20.43 -14.70
C PRO A 97 20.47 19.79 -14.28
N VAL A 98 20.24 19.56 -12.99
CA VAL A 98 19.00 18.97 -12.45
C VAL A 98 18.26 19.99 -11.59
N VAL A 99 16.96 20.13 -11.82
CA VAL A 99 16.05 20.88 -10.96
C VAL A 99 15.41 19.89 -9.98
N ARG A 100 15.33 20.26 -8.70
CA ARG A 100 14.39 19.65 -7.75
C ARG A 100 13.38 20.68 -7.29
N LEU A 101 12.10 20.34 -7.41
CA LEU A 101 10.99 21.04 -6.76
C LEU A 101 10.60 20.22 -5.53
N THR A 102 10.48 20.86 -4.38
CA THR A 102 9.87 20.28 -3.18
C THR A 102 8.49 20.90 -2.98
N LEU A 103 7.49 20.05 -2.80
CA LEU A 103 6.09 20.39 -2.61
C LEU A 103 5.59 19.81 -1.28
N ASP A 104 4.61 20.48 -0.68
CA ASP A 104 3.87 20.01 0.48
C ASP A 104 2.36 20.29 0.34
N GLN A 105 1.59 20.15 1.42
CA GLN A 105 0.14 20.39 1.43
C GLN A 105 -0.28 21.83 1.08
N ARG A 106 0.64 22.80 1.07
CA ARG A 106 0.42 24.20 0.66
C ARG A 106 0.94 24.50 -0.76
N GLY A 107 1.36 23.49 -1.52
CA GLY A 107 1.89 23.63 -2.88
C GLY A 107 3.41 23.62 -2.94
N ILE A 108 4.02 24.38 -3.84
CA ILE A 108 5.49 24.43 -3.97
C ILE A 108 6.08 25.14 -2.75
N ARG A 109 7.03 24.47 -2.10
CA ARG A 109 7.73 24.95 -0.91
C ARG A 109 9.13 25.46 -1.24
N MET A 110 9.85 24.77 -2.14
CA MET A 110 11.25 25.08 -2.45
C MET A 110 11.61 24.65 -3.87
N ILE A 111 12.52 25.40 -4.50
CA ILE A 111 13.18 25.09 -5.76
C ILE A 111 14.69 25.12 -5.51
N GLU A 112 15.41 24.13 -6.03
CA GLU A 112 16.86 24.04 -5.91
C GLU A 112 17.50 23.39 -7.15
N ARG A 113 18.80 23.63 -7.35
CA ARG A 113 19.62 22.99 -8.39
C ARG A 113 20.61 22.00 -7.81
N LEU A 114 20.73 20.87 -8.50
CA LEU A 114 21.57 19.74 -8.08
C LEU A 114 22.52 19.31 -9.22
N SER A 115 23.74 18.95 -8.86
CA SER A 115 24.54 17.99 -9.65
C SER A 115 23.80 16.65 -9.67
N LYS A 116 23.97 15.81 -10.71
CA LYS A 116 23.16 14.58 -10.92
C LYS A 116 23.03 13.77 -9.61
N PRO A 117 21.85 13.74 -8.97
CA PRO A 117 21.71 13.15 -7.64
C PRO A 117 21.83 11.63 -7.72
N SER A 118 22.55 11.03 -6.79
CA SER A 118 22.48 9.59 -6.57
C SER A 118 21.20 9.23 -5.81
N TYR A 119 20.64 8.06 -6.15
CA TYR A 119 19.54 7.44 -5.42
C TYR A 119 19.87 7.32 -3.92
N HIS A 120 18.91 7.68 -3.06
CA HIS A 120 18.98 7.45 -1.62
C HIS A 120 17.64 6.92 -1.07
N PRO A 121 17.63 5.90 -0.17
CA PRO A 121 16.42 5.24 0.33
C PRO A 121 15.63 6.06 1.38
N ARG A 122 15.60 7.39 1.25
CA ARG A 122 14.80 8.30 2.11
C ARG A 122 13.44 8.55 1.45
N ARG A 123 12.36 8.51 2.24
CA ARG A 123 10.99 8.88 1.84
C ARG A 123 10.40 9.92 2.81
N SER A 124 9.44 10.70 2.35
CA SER A 124 8.65 11.65 3.15
C SER A 124 7.17 11.29 3.09
N ASP A 125 6.48 11.41 4.24
CA ASP A 125 5.02 11.29 4.34
C ASP A 125 4.32 12.67 4.32
N LYS A 126 5.08 13.78 4.36
CA LYS A 126 4.56 15.17 4.30
C LYS A 126 4.91 15.92 3.00
N GLU A 127 6.01 15.56 2.35
CA GLU A 127 6.56 16.26 1.19
C GLU A 127 6.55 15.35 -0.05
N ALA A 128 6.44 15.97 -1.21
CA ALA A 128 6.55 15.34 -2.52
C ALA A 128 7.55 16.09 -3.39
N PHE A 129 8.18 15.41 -4.33
CA PHE A 129 9.34 15.93 -5.05
C PHE A 129 9.21 15.70 -6.56
N VAL A 130 9.49 16.73 -7.36
CA VAL A 130 9.72 16.60 -8.79
C VAL A 130 11.22 16.76 -9.04
N ILE A 131 11.85 15.78 -9.67
CA ILE A 131 13.27 15.81 -10.04
C ILE A 131 13.37 15.52 -11.53
N ALA A 132 13.93 16.45 -12.31
CA ALA A 132 14.21 16.22 -13.73
C ALA A 132 15.36 17.11 -14.24
N PRO A 133 15.99 16.77 -15.39
CA PRO A 133 16.95 17.63 -16.07
C PRO A 133 16.35 19.01 -16.42
N ALA A 134 17.17 20.05 -16.37
CA ALA A 134 16.73 21.44 -16.62
C ALA A 134 16.07 21.66 -18.00
N VAL A 135 16.44 20.86 -19.01
CA VAL A 135 15.81 20.85 -20.34
C VAL A 135 14.31 20.53 -20.29
N CYS A 136 13.85 19.73 -19.32
CA CYS A 136 12.43 19.41 -19.13
C CYS A 136 11.60 20.60 -18.62
N PHE A 137 12.24 21.73 -18.28
CA PHE A 137 11.61 22.95 -17.76
C PHE A 137 11.92 24.18 -18.62
N GLN A 138 12.39 24.02 -19.85
CA GLN A 138 12.74 25.15 -20.74
C GLN A 138 11.55 26.09 -20.98
N ASP A 139 10.38 25.52 -21.30
CA ASP A 139 9.14 26.25 -21.60
C ASP A 139 8.24 26.47 -20.36
N VAL A 140 8.75 26.20 -19.15
CA VAL A 140 7.98 26.34 -17.90
C VAL A 140 8.33 27.65 -17.22
N VAL A 141 7.31 28.44 -16.89
CA VAL A 141 7.45 29.72 -16.19
C VAL A 141 7.07 29.54 -14.72
N ALA A 142 7.85 30.15 -13.84
CA ALA A 142 7.58 30.29 -12.43
C ALA A 142 7.11 31.72 -12.15
N ASP A 143 5.83 31.87 -11.80
CA ASP A 143 5.25 33.13 -11.36
C ASP A 143 5.39 33.25 -9.85
N THR A 144 6.09 34.30 -9.39
CA THR A 144 6.17 34.65 -7.97
C THR A 144 5.29 35.86 -7.65
N GLN A 145 4.42 35.71 -6.65
CA GLN A 145 3.58 36.78 -6.09
C GLN A 145 3.21 36.44 -4.64
N PHE A 146 3.04 37.43 -3.77
CA PHE A 146 2.68 37.25 -2.35
C PHE A 146 3.57 36.23 -1.59
N HIS A 147 4.86 36.13 -1.96
CA HIS A 147 5.83 35.18 -1.41
C HIS A 147 5.48 33.69 -1.60
N VAL A 148 4.56 33.39 -2.52
CA VAL A 148 4.26 32.04 -3.03
C VAL A 148 4.62 31.97 -4.52
N LEU A 149 4.69 30.75 -5.05
CA LEU A 149 5.11 30.47 -6.42
C LEU A 149 4.12 29.52 -7.11
N ARG A 150 3.69 29.88 -8.31
CA ARG A 150 2.91 29.05 -9.22
C ARG A 150 3.76 28.70 -10.44
N LEU A 151 3.56 27.51 -11.01
CA LEU A 151 4.09 27.19 -12.34
C LEU A 151 3.01 27.37 -13.40
N GLU A 152 3.37 28.02 -14.50
CA GLU A 152 2.65 27.97 -15.76
C GLU A 152 3.29 26.89 -16.63
N LEU A 153 2.46 25.96 -17.11
CA LEU A 153 2.87 24.83 -17.94
C LEU A 153 2.34 25.06 -19.37
N PRO A 154 3.17 24.88 -20.41
CA PRO A 154 2.70 25.01 -21.79
C PRO A 154 1.69 23.88 -22.09
N ALA A 155 0.71 24.15 -22.96
CA ALA A 155 -0.40 23.24 -23.23
C ALA A 155 0.01 21.85 -23.82
N SER A 156 1.25 21.71 -24.29
CA SER A 156 1.86 20.45 -24.74
C SER A 156 2.38 19.57 -23.60
N LEU A 157 2.63 20.14 -22.42
CA LEU A 157 3.27 19.46 -21.28
C LEU A 157 2.22 18.88 -20.33
N LEU A 158 2.09 17.55 -20.35
CA LEU A 158 1.10 16.82 -19.53
C LEU A 158 1.38 16.83 -18.01
N GLY A 159 2.54 17.33 -17.58
CA GLY A 159 2.99 17.41 -16.18
C GLY A 159 4.32 16.66 -15.94
N PHE A 160 4.64 16.44 -14.66
CA PHE A 160 5.90 15.85 -14.20
C PHE A 160 5.72 14.68 -13.23
N HIS A 161 6.70 13.78 -13.18
CA HIS A 161 6.70 12.64 -12.26
C HIS A 161 6.92 13.14 -10.83
N ILE A 162 5.97 12.83 -9.94
CA ILE A 162 5.99 13.26 -8.54
C ILE A 162 6.37 12.08 -7.65
N TRP A 163 7.43 12.20 -6.86
CA TRP A 163 7.93 11.15 -5.97
C TRP A 163 7.70 11.49 -4.50
N ASP A 164 7.60 10.48 -3.63
CA ASP A 164 7.69 10.65 -2.18
C ASP A 164 9.13 10.59 -1.63
N THR A 165 10.12 10.54 -2.51
CA THR A 165 11.54 10.54 -2.18
C THR A 165 12.24 11.75 -2.80
N PRO A 166 13.12 12.47 -2.07
CA PRO A 166 13.87 13.61 -2.60
C PRO A 166 14.99 13.21 -3.57
N ASN A 167 15.31 11.91 -3.63
CA ASN A 167 16.44 11.35 -4.38
C ASN A 167 16.02 9.99 -4.99
N PRO A 168 15.05 9.96 -5.93
CA PRO A 168 14.59 8.73 -6.57
C PRO A 168 15.69 8.06 -7.41
N PRO A 169 15.51 6.76 -7.74
CA PRO A 169 16.28 6.13 -8.82
C PRO A 169 15.93 6.75 -10.18
N GLY A 170 16.77 6.52 -11.19
CA GLY A 170 16.38 6.78 -12.58
C GLY A 170 15.18 5.90 -12.97
N ILE A 171 14.29 6.41 -13.82
CA ILE A 171 13.20 5.59 -14.38
C ILE A 171 13.79 4.54 -15.33
N GLU A 172 14.90 4.89 -15.97
CA GLU A 172 15.78 4.00 -16.75
C GLU A 172 16.47 2.91 -15.91
N ASP A 173 16.59 3.10 -14.59
CA ASP A 173 17.18 2.11 -13.66
C ASP A 173 16.11 1.20 -13.00
N CYS A 174 14.82 1.32 -13.38
CA CYS A 174 13.71 0.64 -12.72
C CYS A 174 12.99 -0.36 -13.63
N ASP A 175 12.80 -1.59 -13.14
CA ASP A 175 11.92 -2.57 -13.78
C ASP A 175 10.46 -2.13 -13.58
N PHE A 176 9.75 -1.68 -14.62
CA PHE A 176 8.34 -1.24 -14.54
C PHE A 176 7.39 -2.15 -15.32
N TYR A 177 6.28 -2.52 -14.68
CA TYR A 177 5.08 -3.06 -15.33
C TYR A 177 3.99 -1.99 -15.45
N GLY A 178 3.32 -1.95 -16.61
CA GLY A 178 2.32 -0.93 -16.94
C GLY A 178 2.94 0.26 -17.68
N ARG A 179 2.09 1.22 -18.09
CA ARG A 179 2.52 2.41 -18.85
C ARG A 179 2.78 3.58 -17.92
N VAL A 180 4.05 3.88 -17.64
CA VAL A 180 4.48 5.15 -17.03
C VAL A 180 4.04 6.32 -17.93
N THR A 181 3.53 7.39 -17.34
CA THR A 181 3.08 8.62 -18.03
C THR A 181 3.65 9.87 -17.34
N PRO A 182 3.94 10.97 -18.08
CA PRO A 182 4.73 12.09 -17.56
C PRO A 182 4.24 12.71 -16.24
N SER A 183 2.95 12.71 -15.96
CA SER A 183 2.34 13.28 -14.74
C SER A 183 2.07 12.28 -13.61
N MET A 184 2.63 11.08 -13.68
CA MET A 184 2.39 10.02 -12.70
C MET A 184 3.04 10.32 -11.33
N GLN A 185 2.23 10.25 -10.26
CA GLN A 185 2.76 10.26 -8.89
C GLN A 185 3.14 8.83 -8.47
N PHE A 186 4.33 8.67 -7.90
CA PHE A 186 4.88 7.43 -7.38
C PHE A 186 4.99 7.45 -5.84
N LYS A 187 4.77 6.28 -5.23
CA LYS A 187 5.13 5.98 -3.84
C LYS A 187 6.20 4.91 -3.78
N THR A 188 7.11 5.03 -2.82
CA THR A 188 8.26 4.15 -2.66
C THR A 188 8.27 3.46 -1.30
N THR A 189 8.53 2.15 -1.31
CA THR A 189 8.68 1.32 -0.11
C THR A 189 10.06 0.69 -0.12
N ASN A 190 10.91 1.09 0.84
CA ASN A 190 12.21 0.49 1.08
C ASN A 190 12.04 -0.88 1.75
N LEU A 191 12.31 -1.94 0.97
CA LEU A 191 12.08 -3.32 1.38
C LEU A 191 13.06 -3.83 2.45
N ARG A 192 14.14 -3.10 2.73
CA ARG A 192 15.04 -3.37 3.86
C ARG A 192 14.55 -2.79 5.19
N SER A 193 13.60 -1.84 5.16
CA SER A 193 13.12 -1.11 6.35
C SER A 193 11.74 -1.55 6.84
N VAL A 194 11.11 -2.51 6.16
CA VAL A 194 9.79 -3.04 6.50
C VAL A 194 9.89 -4.39 7.22
N THR A 195 8.97 -4.63 8.16
CA THR A 195 8.76 -5.93 8.81
C THR A 195 7.73 -6.80 8.06
N GLY A 196 7.03 -6.23 7.08
CA GLY A 196 6.01 -6.90 6.27
C GLY A 196 5.28 -5.94 5.34
N LEU A 197 4.40 -6.48 4.48
CA LEU A 197 3.58 -5.72 3.54
C LEU A 197 2.13 -6.22 3.57
N THR A 198 1.16 -5.32 3.80
CA THR A 198 -0.25 -5.58 3.50
C THR A 198 -0.60 -4.92 2.18
N PHE A 199 -1.33 -5.64 1.32
CA PHE A 199 -1.79 -5.15 0.03
C PHE A 199 -3.32 -5.09 0.02
N PHE A 200 -3.87 -3.98 -0.47
CA PHE A 200 -5.31 -3.72 -0.52
C PHE A 200 -5.79 -3.64 -1.96
N PHE A 201 -6.80 -4.44 -2.32
CA PHE A 201 -7.26 -4.60 -3.69
C PHE A 201 -8.77 -4.34 -3.82
N SER A 202 -9.23 -3.97 -5.02
CA SER A 202 -10.64 -4.02 -5.40
C SER A 202 -10.81 -4.39 -6.88
N PHE A 203 -11.68 -5.35 -7.20
CA PHE A 203 -11.97 -5.79 -8.57
C PHE A 203 -10.71 -6.18 -9.38
N SER A 204 -9.93 -7.11 -8.85
CA SER A 204 -8.69 -7.66 -9.45
C SER A 204 -7.59 -6.61 -9.68
N LYS A 205 -7.58 -5.53 -8.89
CA LYS A 205 -6.67 -4.39 -9.04
C LYS A 205 -6.19 -3.88 -7.67
N LEU A 206 -4.94 -3.48 -7.55
CA LEU A 206 -4.37 -2.92 -6.30
C LEU A 206 -4.81 -1.46 -6.10
N TYR A 207 -5.20 -1.08 -4.88
CA TYR A 207 -5.58 0.29 -4.52
C TYR A 207 -4.61 0.92 -3.52
N ALA A 208 -4.01 0.14 -2.61
CA ALA A 208 -2.96 0.63 -1.72
C ALA A 208 -2.01 -0.49 -1.26
N ILE A 209 -0.78 -0.11 -0.94
CA ILE A 209 0.19 -0.94 -0.21
C ILE A 209 0.44 -0.29 1.15
N HIS A 210 0.54 -1.10 2.20
CA HIS A 210 0.96 -0.67 3.52
C HIS A 210 2.28 -1.33 3.92
N ALA A 211 3.31 -0.49 4.05
CA ALA A 211 4.63 -0.84 4.55
C ALA A 211 4.59 -0.96 6.09
N HIS A 212 4.62 -2.20 6.61
CA HIS A 212 4.68 -2.41 8.06
C HIS A 212 6.07 -2.07 8.57
N THR A 213 6.14 -1.30 9.65
CA THR A 213 7.38 -0.89 10.32
C THR A 213 7.15 -0.87 11.83
N HIS A 214 8.20 -0.83 12.65
CA HIS A 214 8.03 -0.72 14.11
C HIS A 214 7.21 0.51 14.54
N ALA A 215 7.25 1.61 13.78
CA ALA A 215 6.44 2.82 14.02
C ALA A 215 5.02 2.74 13.43
N ARG A 216 4.76 1.84 12.48
CA ARG A 216 3.47 1.61 11.83
C ARG A 216 3.26 0.08 11.64
N PRO A 217 2.96 -0.67 12.71
CA PRO A 217 2.79 -2.13 12.62
C PRO A 217 1.42 -2.56 12.10
N TYR A 218 0.42 -1.66 12.09
CA TYR A 218 -0.97 -1.98 11.74
C TYR A 218 -1.46 -1.23 10.49
N ALA A 219 -2.07 -1.98 9.57
CA ALA A 219 -2.52 -1.46 8.28
C ALA A 219 -3.88 -0.70 8.34
N THR A 220 -4.52 -0.62 9.51
CA THR A 220 -5.86 -0.05 9.73
C THR A 220 -5.99 1.36 9.13
N LYS A 221 -5.11 2.31 9.48
CA LYS A 221 -5.14 3.68 8.92
C LYS A 221 -4.94 3.77 7.40
N THR A 222 -4.52 2.70 6.73
CA THR A 222 -4.54 2.59 5.26
C THR A 222 -5.85 1.98 4.77
N PHE A 223 -6.39 0.97 5.44
CA PHE A 223 -7.71 0.40 5.16
C PHE A 223 -8.85 1.43 5.29
N ASP A 224 -8.89 2.20 6.37
CA ASP A 224 -9.95 3.17 6.68
C ASP A 224 -10.08 4.29 5.64
N ARG A 225 -9.03 4.49 4.83
CA ARG A 225 -8.97 5.49 3.75
C ARG A 225 -9.49 4.97 2.40
N LEU A 226 -9.80 3.68 2.28
CA LEU A 226 -10.17 3.05 1.02
C LEU A 226 -11.69 3.00 0.82
N PRO A 227 -12.21 3.39 -0.36
CA PRO A 227 -13.60 3.14 -0.73
C PRO A 227 -13.93 1.64 -0.67
N ALA A 228 -15.03 1.27 -0.01
CA ALA A 228 -15.32 -0.12 0.33
C ALA A 228 -15.76 -1.00 -0.86
N LYS A 229 -14.78 -1.68 -1.50
CA LYS A 229 -14.88 -2.95 -2.27
C LYS A 229 -13.48 -3.66 -2.27
N ARG A 230 -13.36 -4.92 -2.74
CA ARG A 230 -12.24 -5.86 -2.38
C ARG A 230 -11.68 -6.72 -3.54
N LYS A 231 -10.52 -7.40 -3.35
CA LYS A 231 -9.92 -8.59 -4.11
C LYS A 231 -9.04 -8.22 -5.36
N GLU A 232 -7.86 -8.78 -5.77
CA GLU A 232 -6.88 -9.88 -5.42
C GLU A 232 -5.38 -9.52 -5.74
N SER A 233 -4.35 -10.26 -5.25
CA SER A 233 -3.05 -10.62 -5.96
C SER A 233 -2.22 -11.74 -5.25
N ILE A 234 -0.95 -11.99 -5.67
CA ILE A 234 0.01 -13.00 -5.13
C ILE A 234 1.32 -12.31 -4.68
N ILE A 235 2.03 -12.85 -3.67
CA ILE A 235 3.29 -12.32 -3.12
C ILE A 235 4.30 -13.46 -2.91
N ARG A 236 5.59 -13.23 -3.22
CA ARG A 236 6.70 -14.11 -2.81
C ARG A 236 7.51 -13.50 -1.68
N THR A 237 7.87 -14.30 -0.68
CA THR A 237 8.70 -13.91 0.47
C THR A 237 9.98 -14.77 0.55
N LYS A 238 11.04 -14.25 1.16
CA LYS A 238 12.35 -14.93 1.23
C LYS A 238 12.34 -16.23 2.05
N LEU A 239 11.54 -16.30 3.12
CA LEU A 239 11.51 -17.44 4.04
C LEU A 239 10.25 -18.30 3.88
N ALA A 240 9.07 -17.69 3.73
CA ALA A 240 7.81 -18.42 3.60
C ALA A 240 7.50 -18.83 2.15
N GLY A 241 8.22 -18.34 1.13
CA GLY A 241 7.97 -18.65 -0.28
C GLY A 241 6.72 -17.95 -0.85
N ASP A 242 6.00 -18.62 -1.74
CA ASP A 242 4.83 -18.09 -2.46
C ASP A 242 3.54 -18.11 -1.63
N VAL A 243 2.88 -16.95 -1.53
CA VAL A 243 1.68 -16.70 -0.72
C VAL A 243 0.60 -16.03 -1.57
N TYR A 244 -0.58 -16.67 -1.65
CA TYR A 244 -1.74 -16.16 -2.36
C TYR A 244 -2.54 -15.19 -1.46
N VAL A 245 -2.95 -14.03 -1.98
CA VAL A 245 -3.63 -12.96 -1.22
C VAL A 245 -4.87 -12.46 -1.99
N GLY A 246 -5.89 -13.31 -2.03
CA GLY A 246 -7.16 -12.99 -2.67
C GLY A 246 -8.09 -14.19 -2.82
N PRO A 247 -9.26 -14.01 -3.43
CA PRO A 247 -10.02 -15.09 -4.02
C PRO A 247 -9.34 -15.74 -5.20
N CYS A 248 -9.89 -16.89 -5.56
CA CYS A 248 -9.62 -17.53 -6.84
C CYS A 248 -10.68 -17.10 -7.87
N HIS A 249 -10.22 -16.60 -9.01
CA HIS A 249 -10.99 -16.48 -10.24
C HIS A 249 -10.30 -17.31 -11.30
N LEU A 250 -10.96 -18.29 -11.94
CA LEU A 250 -10.32 -19.13 -12.98
C LEU A 250 -10.29 -18.50 -14.39
N ARG A 251 -10.10 -17.18 -14.46
CA ARG A 251 -9.54 -16.58 -15.67
C ARG A 251 -8.08 -17.01 -15.78
N GLN A 252 -7.57 -17.14 -17.00
CA GLN A 252 -6.13 -17.34 -17.20
C GLN A 252 -5.38 -16.10 -16.71
N HIS A 253 -4.80 -16.21 -15.51
CA HIS A 253 -3.88 -15.20 -14.98
C HIS A 253 -2.56 -15.25 -15.74
N ARG A 254 -1.87 -14.13 -15.78
CA ARG A 254 -0.54 -14.02 -16.37
C ARG A 254 0.39 -13.46 -15.30
N ASP A 255 1.27 -14.30 -14.79
CA ASP A 255 2.17 -13.91 -13.70
C ASP A 255 3.09 -12.75 -14.12
N ILE A 256 3.09 -11.70 -13.31
CA ILE A 256 3.89 -10.49 -13.54
C ILE A 256 5.05 -10.50 -12.56
N VAL A 257 6.18 -11.05 -13.00
CA VAL A 257 7.43 -11.02 -12.21
C VAL A 257 8.06 -9.64 -12.35
N LEU A 258 7.86 -8.77 -11.35
CA LEU A 258 8.38 -7.40 -11.36
C LEU A 258 9.91 -7.31 -11.35
N SER A 259 10.59 -8.23 -10.64
CA SER A 259 12.03 -8.45 -10.81
C SER A 259 12.39 -9.91 -10.55
N GLN A 260 13.42 -10.40 -11.25
CA GLN A 260 14.03 -11.71 -11.02
C GLN A 260 15.11 -11.66 -9.90
N SER A 261 15.35 -10.48 -9.33
CA SER A 261 16.29 -10.23 -8.24
C SER A 261 15.56 -9.85 -6.95
N SER A 262 16.24 -9.89 -5.80
CA SER A 262 15.73 -9.28 -4.58
C SER A 262 15.81 -7.74 -4.71
N PRO A 263 14.69 -7.02 -4.82
CA PRO A 263 14.70 -5.59 -5.09
C PRO A 263 14.87 -4.77 -3.80
N GLU A 264 15.38 -3.54 -3.93
CA GLU A 264 15.60 -2.63 -2.81
C GLU A 264 14.41 -1.71 -2.56
N LEU A 265 13.76 -1.27 -3.64
CA LEU A 265 12.46 -0.59 -3.60
C LEU A 265 11.38 -1.43 -4.26
N LEU A 266 10.19 -1.39 -3.66
CA LEU A 266 8.93 -1.52 -4.37
C LEU A 266 8.40 -0.11 -4.67
N ILE A 267 7.98 0.11 -5.91
CA ILE A 267 7.44 1.37 -6.44
C ILE A 267 6.02 1.08 -6.96
N HIS A 268 5.08 1.97 -6.71
CA HIS A 268 3.76 1.94 -7.35
C HIS A 268 3.26 3.35 -7.61
N ASN A 269 2.36 3.52 -8.59
CA ASN A 269 1.69 4.80 -8.76
C ASN A 269 0.60 5.04 -7.69
N VAL A 270 0.25 6.30 -7.49
CA VAL A 270 -0.96 6.73 -6.78
C VAL A 270 -2.07 6.99 -7.81
N ALA A 271 -3.31 6.75 -7.41
CA ALA A 271 -4.50 7.25 -8.08
C ALA A 271 -5.48 7.74 -7.01
N ASP A 272 -5.85 9.02 -7.02
CA ASP A 272 -6.76 9.60 -6.01
C ASP A 272 -8.14 8.94 -6.03
N VAL A 273 -8.59 8.50 -7.21
CA VAL A 273 -9.85 7.78 -7.42
C VAL A 273 -9.60 6.61 -8.39
N GLY A 274 -9.05 5.52 -7.88
CA GLY A 274 -8.87 4.30 -8.65
C GLY A 274 -7.77 3.38 -8.14
N PRO A 275 -7.42 2.36 -8.92
CA PRO A 275 -6.31 1.47 -8.61
C PRO A 275 -4.96 2.09 -8.99
N ALA A 276 -3.90 1.57 -8.37
CA ALA A 276 -2.58 1.57 -8.98
C ALA A 276 -2.60 0.67 -10.23
N THR A 277 -2.03 1.17 -11.32
CA THR A 277 -1.97 0.57 -12.66
C THR A 277 -0.53 0.38 -13.15
N VAL A 278 0.45 0.95 -12.43
CA VAL A 278 1.88 0.84 -12.67
C VAL A 278 2.57 0.41 -11.38
N PHE A 279 3.38 -0.63 -11.51
CA PHE A 279 4.22 -1.19 -10.45
C PHE A 279 5.64 -1.27 -10.95
N GLY A 280 6.62 -1.08 -10.08
CA GLY A 280 7.99 -1.29 -10.46
C GLY A 280 8.91 -1.56 -9.28
N THR A 281 10.15 -1.90 -9.59
CA THR A 281 11.16 -2.26 -8.60
C THR A 281 12.52 -1.67 -8.96
N TYR A 282 13.24 -1.20 -7.94
CA TYR A 282 14.64 -0.82 -8.09
C TYR A 282 15.53 -2.02 -7.73
N PRO A 283 16.35 -2.56 -8.65
CA PRO A 283 17.16 -3.74 -8.40
C PRO A 283 18.33 -3.44 -7.46
N ARG A 284 18.73 -4.43 -6.66
CA ARG A 284 19.84 -4.30 -5.72
C ARG A 284 21.18 -4.36 -6.47
N LYS A 285 22.02 -3.32 -6.34
CA LYS A 285 23.33 -3.19 -7.02
C LYS A 285 24.35 -4.30 -6.71
N GLN A 286 24.11 -5.13 -5.71
CA GLN A 286 24.95 -6.25 -5.31
C GLN A 286 24.08 -7.48 -5.05
N GLN A 287 24.62 -8.64 -5.41
CA GLN A 287 24.07 -9.99 -5.19
C GLN A 287 22.96 -10.42 -6.17
N ARG A 288 23.36 -11.16 -7.20
CA ARG A 288 22.46 -12.02 -8.00
C ARG A 288 22.13 -13.29 -7.19
N ASP A 289 21.30 -13.16 -6.16
CA ASP A 289 20.60 -14.32 -5.60
C ASP A 289 19.57 -14.78 -6.64
N THR A 290 19.96 -15.69 -7.53
CA THR A 290 19.07 -16.26 -8.54
C THR A 290 18.04 -17.15 -7.84
N LEU A 291 16.90 -16.56 -7.47
CA LEU A 291 15.78 -17.33 -6.91
C LEU A 291 15.27 -18.32 -7.98
N PRO A 292 14.90 -19.56 -7.61
CA PRO A 292 14.20 -20.45 -8.53
C PRO A 292 12.90 -19.80 -8.99
N PRO A 293 12.34 -20.15 -10.16
CA PRO A 293 11.12 -19.52 -10.69
C PRO A 293 9.91 -19.65 -9.75
N PHE A 294 8.83 -18.94 -10.08
CA PHE A 294 7.53 -19.19 -9.47
C PHE A 294 7.10 -20.63 -9.76
N ASN A 295 6.49 -21.30 -8.77
CA ASN A 295 5.99 -22.65 -8.97
C ASN A 295 4.59 -22.53 -9.60
N ASN A 296 4.55 -22.27 -10.91
CA ASN A 296 3.39 -21.80 -11.69
C ASN A 296 2.17 -22.75 -11.75
N ARG A 297 2.08 -23.75 -10.88
CA ARG A 297 0.89 -24.59 -10.73
C ARG A 297 -0.04 -23.99 -9.68
N TRP A 298 -1.00 -23.21 -10.15
CA TRP A 298 -2.30 -23.09 -9.46
C TRP A 298 -2.83 -24.50 -9.12
N PRO A 299 -3.61 -24.64 -8.03
CA PRO A 299 -4.38 -25.86 -7.77
C PRO A 299 -5.11 -26.36 -9.02
N ASN A 300 -4.99 -27.66 -9.32
CA ASN A 300 -5.85 -28.35 -10.28
C ASN A 300 -7.25 -28.52 -9.67
N MET A 301 -7.98 -27.41 -9.57
CA MET A 301 -9.34 -27.40 -9.04
C MET A 301 -10.28 -28.22 -9.91
N ASP A 302 -11.07 -29.06 -9.24
CA ASP A 302 -12.21 -29.73 -9.85
C ASP A 302 -13.21 -28.68 -10.38
N PRO A 303 -13.60 -28.71 -11.67
CA PRO A 303 -14.59 -27.80 -12.25
C PRO A 303 -15.94 -27.79 -11.51
N LEU A 304 -16.31 -28.88 -10.83
CA LEU A 304 -17.54 -28.97 -10.02
C LEU A 304 -17.40 -28.22 -8.70
N LEU A 305 -16.25 -28.30 -8.03
CA LEU A 305 -15.97 -27.48 -6.84
C LEU A 305 -15.94 -25.99 -7.20
N HIS A 306 -15.38 -25.64 -8.37
CA HIS A 306 -15.36 -24.25 -8.83
C HIS A 306 -16.77 -23.62 -8.91
N LEU A 307 -17.74 -24.33 -9.50
CA LEU A 307 -19.12 -23.84 -9.66
C LEU A 307 -19.83 -23.53 -8.33
N MET A 308 -19.42 -24.16 -7.22
CA MET A 308 -19.99 -23.91 -5.89
C MET A 308 -19.30 -22.77 -5.14
N PHE A 309 -18.08 -22.39 -5.55
CA PHE A 309 -17.14 -21.61 -4.73
C PHE A 309 -16.67 -20.30 -5.38
N GLU A 310 -17.48 -19.71 -6.26
CA GLU A 310 -17.17 -18.40 -6.84
C GLU A 310 -16.99 -17.34 -5.72
N HIS A 311 -15.93 -16.53 -5.85
CA HIS A 311 -15.49 -15.52 -4.89
C HIS A 311 -14.88 -16.02 -3.54
N MET A 312 -14.69 -17.32 -3.30
CA MET A 312 -13.95 -17.82 -2.13
C MET A 312 -12.46 -17.42 -2.16
N TYR A 313 -11.90 -17.11 -0.99
CA TYR A 313 -10.48 -16.83 -0.74
C TYR A 313 -9.66 -18.13 -0.73
N LEU A 314 -8.47 -18.11 -1.34
CA LEU A 314 -7.52 -19.22 -1.33
C LEU A 314 -6.28 -18.82 -0.52
N SER A 315 -5.87 -19.72 0.38
CA SER A 315 -4.58 -19.69 1.05
C SER A 315 -3.95 -21.09 0.98
N VAL A 316 -2.64 -21.18 0.74
CA VAL A 316 -1.93 -22.45 0.50
C VAL A 316 -0.66 -22.49 1.36
N ALA A 317 -0.30 -23.66 1.87
CA ALA A 317 0.95 -23.87 2.61
C ALA A 317 1.53 -25.27 2.35
N PRO A 318 2.86 -25.41 2.18
CA PRO A 318 3.49 -26.73 2.25
C PRO A 318 3.38 -27.26 3.67
N LEU A 319 3.06 -28.55 3.81
CA LEU A 319 3.01 -29.22 5.11
C LEU A 319 4.42 -29.65 5.58
N LYS A 320 5.36 -29.81 4.64
CA LYS A 320 6.74 -30.19 4.94
C LYS A 320 7.47 -29.13 5.77
N ASP A 321 8.34 -29.60 6.67
CA ASP A 321 9.24 -28.80 7.51
C ASP A 321 8.53 -27.87 8.52
N VAL A 322 7.23 -28.10 8.75
CA VAL A 322 6.42 -27.46 9.81
C VAL A 322 6.82 -28.04 11.18
N THR A 323 7.10 -27.14 12.12
CA THR A 323 7.53 -27.42 13.50
C THR A 323 6.47 -27.13 14.54
N GLY A 324 5.46 -26.31 14.21
CA GLY A 324 4.33 -26.00 15.09
C GLY A 324 3.10 -25.58 14.27
N ILE A 325 1.91 -25.83 14.82
CA ILE A 325 0.63 -25.42 14.23
C ILE A 325 -0.22 -24.77 15.32
N GLN A 326 -0.74 -23.58 15.04
CA GLN A 326 -1.79 -22.93 15.82
C GLN A 326 -3.09 -23.07 15.04
N VAL A 327 -4.07 -23.80 15.57
CA VAL A 327 -5.42 -23.93 14.99
C VAL A 327 -6.33 -22.90 15.67
N LEU A 328 -7.05 -22.10 14.87
CA LEU A 328 -7.99 -21.09 15.33
C LEU A 328 -9.43 -21.60 15.15
N GLU A 329 -10.14 -21.77 16.26
CA GLU A 329 -11.47 -22.39 16.33
C GLU A 329 -12.55 -21.40 16.79
N ASP A 330 -13.78 -21.59 16.33
CA ASP A 330 -14.96 -20.90 16.89
C ASP A 330 -15.52 -21.60 18.14
N GLU A 331 -16.68 -21.14 18.61
CA GLU A 331 -17.34 -21.68 19.79
C GLU A 331 -17.88 -23.11 19.60
N ASN A 332 -18.07 -23.54 18.34
CA ASN A 332 -18.48 -24.89 17.93
C ASN A 332 -17.29 -25.83 17.66
N PHE A 333 -16.06 -25.38 17.93
CA PHE A 333 -14.81 -26.07 17.59
C PHE A 333 -14.58 -26.27 16.09
N GLU A 334 -15.24 -25.48 15.21
CA GLU A 334 -14.93 -25.46 13.79
C GLU A 334 -13.65 -24.63 13.54
N CYS A 335 -12.70 -25.18 12.79
CA CYS A 335 -11.48 -24.48 12.39
C CYS A 335 -11.80 -23.36 11.38
N LYS A 336 -11.47 -22.11 11.73
CA LYS A 336 -11.60 -20.93 10.86
C LYS A 336 -10.27 -20.48 10.26
N GLY A 337 -9.14 -20.85 10.87
CA GLY A 337 -7.82 -20.56 10.34
C GLY A 337 -6.72 -21.41 10.99
N MET A 338 -5.54 -21.43 10.38
CA MET A 338 -4.34 -22.08 10.94
C MET A 338 -3.10 -21.21 10.71
N ILE A 339 -2.14 -21.26 11.63
CA ILE A 339 -0.83 -20.64 11.46
C ILE A 339 0.23 -21.72 11.63
N PHE A 340 1.09 -21.87 10.64
CA PHE A 340 2.17 -22.87 10.61
C PHE A 340 3.51 -22.19 10.89
N ASP A 341 4.24 -22.70 11.88
CA ASP A 341 5.60 -22.33 12.26
C ASP A 341 6.60 -23.29 11.59
N TYR A 342 7.53 -22.79 10.78
CA TYR A 342 8.49 -23.61 10.02
C TYR A 342 9.89 -23.67 10.65
N SER A 343 10.62 -24.76 10.40
CA SER A 343 12.00 -24.97 10.89
C SER A 343 13.00 -23.89 10.45
N ASN A 344 12.73 -23.20 9.33
CA ASN A 344 13.53 -22.09 8.81
C ASN A 344 13.17 -20.71 9.43
N GLY A 345 12.28 -20.67 10.42
CA GLY A 345 11.79 -19.44 11.06
C GLY A 345 10.72 -18.69 10.26
N ALA A 346 10.20 -19.27 9.18
CA ALA A 346 9.04 -18.72 8.47
C ALA A 346 7.73 -19.01 9.23
N GLN A 347 6.71 -18.20 8.93
CA GLN A 347 5.32 -18.50 9.27
C GLN A 347 4.44 -18.39 8.02
N ARG A 348 3.38 -19.22 7.96
CA ARG A 348 2.26 -19.04 7.00
C ARG A 348 0.94 -19.03 7.76
N ALA A 349 0.01 -18.17 7.31
CA ALA A 349 -1.37 -18.14 7.78
C ALA A 349 -2.31 -18.71 6.70
N LEU A 350 -3.31 -19.48 7.13
CA LEU A 350 -4.36 -20.09 6.33
C LEU A 350 -5.72 -19.70 6.89
N GLY A 351 -6.72 -19.45 6.03
CA GLY A 351 -8.05 -19.08 6.48
C GLY A 351 -8.13 -17.72 7.19
N ASP A 352 -9.16 -17.55 8.02
CA ASP A 352 -9.50 -16.30 8.72
C ASP A 352 -8.78 -16.18 10.07
N CYS A 353 -7.47 -15.96 10.04
CA CYS A 353 -6.60 -15.91 11.23
C CYS A 353 -6.80 -14.66 12.13
N ARG A 354 -7.99 -14.48 12.72
CA ARG A 354 -8.30 -13.36 13.62
C ARG A 354 -7.99 -13.67 15.08
N PHE A 355 -6.78 -13.32 15.51
CA PHE A 355 -6.40 -13.32 16.91
C PHE A 355 -7.38 -12.51 17.78
N GLY A 356 -7.66 -13.01 18.99
CA GLY A 356 -8.58 -12.39 19.94
C GLY A 356 -10.07 -12.60 19.66
N HIS A 357 -10.44 -13.14 18.49
CA HIS A 357 -11.82 -13.52 18.16
C HIS A 357 -12.05 -15.04 18.22
N TYR A 358 -11.03 -15.83 17.90
CA TYR A 358 -11.09 -17.29 17.89
C TYR A 358 -10.27 -17.90 19.04
N ARG A 359 -10.70 -19.09 19.51
CA ARG A 359 -9.93 -19.92 20.45
C ARG A 359 -8.70 -20.45 19.72
N VAL A 360 -7.56 -20.55 20.40
CA VAL A 360 -6.31 -21.03 19.80
C VAL A 360 -5.86 -22.31 20.49
N LYS A 361 -5.67 -23.39 19.71
CA LYS A 361 -4.96 -24.61 20.14
C LYS A 361 -3.57 -24.61 19.49
N THR A 362 -2.53 -24.91 20.26
CA THR A 362 -1.16 -24.96 19.75
C THR A 362 -0.61 -26.38 19.84
N TYR A 363 -0.09 -26.89 18.73
CA TYR A 363 0.50 -28.21 18.57
C TYR A 363 1.97 -28.05 18.18
N LEU A 364 2.84 -28.86 18.76
CA LEU A 364 4.29 -28.83 18.54
C LEU A 364 4.76 -30.14 17.90
N SER A 365 5.72 -30.05 16.99
CA SER A 365 6.27 -31.19 16.22
C SER A 365 5.18 -32.08 15.57
N PRO A 366 4.27 -31.50 14.76
CA PRO A 366 3.21 -32.25 14.09
C PRO A 366 3.77 -33.34 13.18
N ARG A 367 3.15 -34.52 13.17
CA ARG A 367 3.44 -35.61 12.23
C ARG A 367 2.31 -35.88 11.26
N ARG A 368 1.06 -35.59 11.64
CA ARG A 368 -0.13 -35.68 10.78
C ARG A 368 -1.09 -34.53 11.00
N LEU A 369 -1.82 -34.16 9.95
CA LEU A 369 -2.96 -33.27 9.97
C LEU A 369 -4.19 -34.06 9.49
N CYS A 370 -5.19 -34.16 10.37
CA CYS A 370 -6.40 -34.93 10.15
C CYS A 370 -7.61 -33.99 10.19
N TYR A 371 -8.59 -34.22 9.31
CA TYR A 371 -9.75 -33.35 9.20
C TYR A 371 -11.01 -34.06 8.73
N CYS A 372 -12.16 -33.60 9.22
CA CYS A 372 -13.48 -34.03 8.76
C CYS A 372 -14.36 -32.81 8.45
N HIS A 373 -15.17 -32.88 7.39
CA HIS A 373 -16.02 -31.77 6.96
C HIS A 373 -17.37 -31.78 7.67
N VAL A 374 -17.76 -30.64 8.25
CA VAL A 374 -19.11 -30.43 8.79
C VAL A 374 -20.06 -30.16 7.62
N GLN A 375 -20.64 -31.22 7.08
CA GLN A 375 -21.66 -31.15 6.04
C GLN A 375 -22.99 -30.68 6.63
N SER A 376 -23.53 -29.56 6.14
CA SER A 376 -24.88 -29.11 6.49
C SER A 376 -25.94 -29.65 5.52
N THR A 377 -25.55 -29.90 4.28
CA THR A 377 -26.30 -30.56 3.20
C THR A 377 -25.31 -31.17 2.20
N PRO A 378 -25.72 -32.10 1.31
CA PRO A 378 -24.80 -32.79 0.37
C PRO A 378 -24.04 -31.90 -0.63
N ALA A 379 -24.32 -30.60 -0.69
CA ALA A 379 -23.64 -29.63 -1.55
C ALA A 379 -22.94 -28.50 -0.79
N ILE A 380 -23.08 -28.43 0.55
CA ILE A 380 -22.60 -27.29 1.35
C ILE A 380 -21.87 -27.75 2.61
N VAL A 381 -20.55 -27.62 2.57
CA VAL A 381 -19.68 -27.60 3.76
C VAL A 381 -19.74 -26.21 4.39
N ARG A 382 -19.98 -26.13 5.70
CA ARG A 382 -19.91 -24.86 6.45
C ARG A 382 -18.55 -24.66 7.09
N GLY A 383 -18.04 -25.69 7.74
CA GLY A 383 -16.71 -25.73 8.33
C GLY A 383 -16.16 -27.14 8.40
N PHE A 384 -15.11 -27.32 9.18
CA PHE A 384 -14.46 -28.62 9.38
C PHE A 384 -13.77 -28.61 10.75
N HIS A 385 -13.59 -29.81 11.32
CA HIS A 385 -12.74 -30.00 12.50
C HIS A 385 -11.33 -30.41 12.06
N VAL A 386 -10.34 -30.12 12.90
CA VAL A 386 -8.93 -30.47 12.67
C VAL A 386 -8.33 -31.08 13.92
N GLU A 387 -7.68 -32.22 13.77
CA GLU A 387 -6.85 -32.83 14.80
C GLU A 387 -5.42 -32.97 14.27
N ILE A 388 -4.43 -32.65 15.12
CA ILE A 388 -3.02 -32.67 14.77
C ILE A 388 -2.32 -33.76 15.57
N GLY A 389 -1.84 -34.80 14.89
CA GLY A 389 -1.21 -35.97 15.50
C GLY A 389 0.29 -35.77 15.72
N GLY A 390 0.77 -36.08 16.93
CA GLY A 390 2.20 -36.18 17.25
C GLY A 390 2.79 -37.57 17.01
N GLU A 391 1.94 -38.60 16.87
CA GLU A 391 2.32 -40.01 16.65
C GLU A 391 1.98 -40.47 15.22
N SER A 392 2.66 -41.53 14.77
CA SER A 392 2.46 -42.13 13.43
C SER A 392 1.35 -43.17 13.38
N ASP A 393 0.88 -43.66 14.52
CA ASP A 393 -0.26 -44.57 14.62
C ASP A 393 -1.44 -43.81 15.24
N HIS A 394 -2.59 -43.83 14.57
CA HIS A 394 -3.84 -43.22 15.01
C HIS A 394 -5.01 -43.88 14.27
N ALA A 395 -6.20 -43.82 14.85
CA ALA A 395 -7.43 -44.24 14.20
C ALA A 395 -8.58 -43.34 14.65
N HIS A 396 -9.30 -42.75 13.69
CA HIS A 396 -10.58 -42.10 13.96
C HIS A 396 -11.71 -43.13 13.88
N SER A 397 -12.73 -43.00 14.72
CA SER A 397 -13.83 -43.97 14.83
C SER A 397 -14.96 -43.78 13.80
N GLY A 398 -14.65 -43.25 12.60
CA GLY A 398 -15.63 -42.98 11.55
C GLY A 398 -14.99 -42.53 10.24
N ASP A 399 -15.61 -42.92 9.12
CA ASP A 399 -15.00 -42.93 7.78
C ASP A 399 -14.84 -41.53 7.13
N ASP A 400 -15.44 -40.48 7.70
CA ASP A 400 -15.39 -39.10 7.18
C ASP A 400 -14.05 -38.37 7.46
N TRP A 401 -13.15 -38.96 8.24
CA TRP A 401 -11.86 -38.36 8.59
C TRP A 401 -10.78 -38.60 7.53
N LYS A 402 -10.35 -37.51 6.88
CA LYS A 402 -9.22 -37.50 5.95
C LYS A 402 -7.94 -37.21 6.72
N CYS A 403 -6.98 -38.12 6.64
CA CYS A 403 -5.73 -38.07 7.38
C CYS A 403 -4.58 -37.84 6.40
N SER A 404 -3.73 -36.85 6.66
CA SER A 404 -2.56 -36.53 5.84
C SER A 404 -1.30 -36.50 6.69
N GLU A 405 -0.20 -37.00 6.15
CA GLU A 405 1.12 -36.79 6.75
C GLU A 405 1.60 -35.37 6.47
N MET A 406 2.64 -34.90 7.16
CA MET A 406 3.16 -33.53 6.96
C MET A 406 3.99 -33.39 5.66
N GLU A 407 3.40 -33.79 4.53
CA GLU A 407 3.96 -33.74 3.18
C GLU A 407 2.99 -33.09 2.18
N GLY A 408 3.49 -32.70 1.00
CA GLY A 408 2.68 -32.00 0.01
C GLY A 408 2.23 -30.61 0.47
N ASN A 409 1.04 -30.18 0.03
CA ASN A 409 0.46 -28.88 0.35
C ASN A 409 -0.95 -29.02 0.91
N ILE A 410 -1.29 -28.18 1.88
CA ILE A 410 -2.68 -27.90 2.26
C ILE A 410 -3.18 -26.65 1.55
N GLU A 411 -4.37 -26.74 0.98
CA GLU A 411 -5.15 -25.63 0.45
C GLU A 411 -6.32 -25.34 1.38
N PHE A 412 -6.47 -24.10 1.82
CA PHE A 412 -7.56 -23.62 2.65
C PHE A 412 -8.37 -22.59 1.85
N TRP A 413 -9.56 -23.02 1.47
CA TRP A 413 -10.58 -22.28 0.73
C TRP A 413 -11.61 -21.74 1.72
N PHE A 414 -11.87 -20.41 1.74
CA PHE A 414 -12.77 -19.82 2.73
C PHE A 414 -13.58 -18.61 2.24
N SER A 415 -14.70 -18.34 2.91
CA SER A 415 -15.52 -17.15 2.72
C SER A 415 -16.00 -16.61 4.08
N LYS A 416 -17.08 -15.83 4.10
CA LYS A 416 -17.77 -15.47 5.35
C LYS A 416 -18.61 -16.64 5.91
N GLU A 417 -19.02 -17.57 5.05
CA GLU A 417 -20.12 -18.52 5.30
C GLU A 417 -19.75 -19.98 5.02
N HIS A 418 -18.58 -20.22 4.39
CA HIS A 418 -18.06 -21.54 4.02
C HIS A 418 -16.55 -21.62 4.30
N SER A 419 -16.06 -22.81 4.66
CA SER A 419 -14.64 -23.13 4.75
C SER A 419 -14.40 -24.59 4.39
N VAL A 420 -13.40 -24.85 3.55
CA VAL A 420 -13.03 -26.16 3.01
C VAL A 420 -11.50 -26.25 2.98
N ILE A 421 -10.95 -27.37 3.44
CA ILE A 421 -9.53 -27.70 3.23
C ILE A 421 -9.35 -28.94 2.36
N VAL A 422 -8.27 -28.94 1.58
CA VAL A 422 -7.82 -30.05 0.76
C VAL A 422 -6.34 -30.25 1.01
N CYS A 423 -5.93 -31.45 1.43
CA CYS A 423 -4.52 -31.82 1.47
C CYS A 423 -4.17 -32.58 0.18
N GLY A 424 -3.25 -32.03 -0.61
CA GLY A 424 -2.76 -32.64 -1.84
C GLY A 424 -1.51 -33.49 -1.58
N LEU A 425 -1.44 -34.67 -2.20
CA LEU A 425 -0.26 -35.54 -2.18
C LEU A 425 1.00 -34.78 -2.65
N PRO A 426 2.20 -35.19 -2.20
CA PRO A 426 3.46 -34.60 -2.66
C PRO A 426 3.58 -34.69 -4.19
N LEU A 427 3.71 -33.53 -4.83
CA LEU A 427 3.95 -33.41 -6.26
C LEU A 427 5.46 -33.58 -6.52
N HIS A 428 5.81 -34.69 -7.18
CA HIS A 428 7.16 -34.94 -7.71
C HIS A 428 7.49 -34.07 -8.93
#